data_AF-A0A7J4D004-F1
#
_entry.id   AF-A0A7J4D004-F1
#
_cell.length_a   1.000
_cell.length_b   1.000
_cell.length_c   1.000
_cell.angle_alpha   90.00
_cell.angle_beta   90.00
_cell.angle_gamma   90.00
#
_symmetry.space_group_name_H-M   'P 1'
#
loop_
_entity.id
_entity.type
_entity.pdbx_description
1 polymer ?
#
loop_
_entity_poly.entity_id
_entity_poly.type
_entity_poly.pdbx_seq_one_letter_code
_entity_poly.pdbx_strand_id
1 'polypeptide(L)'
;RPVEFQEVKEAITNLDVPSNSIVILQGQSPIFHISCRTMELAQKFRGIVHSQGWKYSSLITGNEDKWVVEILSASRIDNLLFRDGVIDPPDDERLKFIIEESNKILIKAQSRLEALEYIPSGL
;
A
#
# COMPACT_ATOMS: atom_id res chain seq x y z
N ARG A 1 -0.87 8.99 5.60
CA ARG A 1 -1.92 9.61 6.43
C ARG A 1 -3.21 9.62 5.63
N PRO A 2 -4.38 9.67 6.28
CA PRO A 2 -5.62 9.98 5.58
C PRO A 2 -5.45 11.26 4.73
N VAL A 3 -6.03 11.26 3.53
CA VAL A 3 -6.04 12.41 2.63
C VAL A 3 -7.35 13.16 2.77
N GLU A 4 -7.30 14.48 2.70
CA GLU A 4 -8.49 15.32 2.77
C GLU A 4 -9.09 15.57 1.39
N PHE A 5 -10.39 15.88 1.37
CA PHE A 5 -11.12 16.20 0.14
C PHE A 5 -10.42 17.29 -0.69
N GLN A 6 -9.99 18.36 -0.04
CA GLN A 6 -9.41 19.50 -0.72
C GLN A 6 -8.08 19.14 -1.40
N GLU A 7 -7.24 18.34 -0.74
CA GLU A 7 -5.97 17.89 -1.30
C GLU A 7 -6.17 17.08 -2.59
N VAL A 8 -7.14 16.17 -2.58
CA VAL A 8 -7.43 15.32 -3.74
C VAL A 8 -8.08 16.14 -4.86
N LYS A 9 -9.01 17.05 -4.51
CA LYS A 9 -9.67 17.93 -5.49
C LYS A 9 -8.67 18.85 -6.19
N GLU A 10 -7.75 19.45 -5.43
CA GLU A 10 -6.68 20.27 -5.97
C GLU A 10 -5.73 19.45 -6.86
N ALA A 11 -5.38 18.23 -6.45
CA ALA A 11 -4.54 17.35 -7.26
C ALA A 11 -5.21 17.00 -8.60
N ILE A 12 -6.50 16.62 -8.58
CA ILE A 12 -7.28 16.28 -9.79
C ILE A 12 -7.44 17.50 -10.71
N THR A 13 -7.69 18.68 -10.15
CA THR A 13 -7.94 19.88 -10.95
C THR A 13 -6.68 20.38 -11.66
N ASN A 14 -5.51 20.20 -11.04
CA ASN A 14 -4.22 20.65 -11.58
C ASN A 14 -3.46 19.56 -12.33
N LEU A 15 -4.06 18.39 -12.53
CA LEU A 15 -3.46 17.25 -13.21
C LEU A 15 -3.45 17.49 -14.73
N ASP A 16 -2.27 17.55 -15.33
CA ASP A 16 -2.12 17.44 -16.78
C ASP A 16 -2.23 15.96 -17.16
N VAL A 17 -3.41 15.55 -17.65
CA VAL A 17 -3.72 14.16 -17.95
C VAL A 17 -3.46 13.91 -19.44
N PRO A 18 -2.47 13.08 -19.82
CA PRO A 18 -2.23 12.77 -21.22
C PRO A 18 -3.46 12.13 -21.87
N SER A 19 -3.70 12.42 -23.14
CA SER A 19 -4.82 11.84 -23.89
C SER A 19 -4.84 10.31 -23.76
N ASN A 20 -6.04 9.74 -23.59
CA ASN A 20 -6.27 8.30 -23.35
C ASN A 20 -5.73 7.74 -22.02
N SER A 21 -5.39 8.58 -21.04
CA SER A 21 -5.00 8.13 -19.70
C SER A 21 -6.19 7.97 -18.77
N ILE A 22 -6.01 7.15 -17.72
CA ILE A 22 -6.97 6.96 -16.64
C ILE A 22 -6.39 7.58 -15.38
N VAL A 23 -7.22 8.28 -14.62
CA VAL A 23 -6.86 8.79 -13.30
C VAL A 23 -7.42 7.85 -12.24
N ILE A 24 -6.55 7.36 -11.36
CA ILE A 24 -6.87 6.42 -10.29
C ILE A 24 -6.45 7.02 -8.96
N LEU A 25 -7.34 7.03 -7.98
CA LEU A 25 -6.97 7.24 -6.58
C LEU A 25 -6.53 5.90 -5.99
N GLN A 26 -5.23 5.76 -5.75
CA GLN A 26 -4.62 4.55 -5.23
C GLN A 26 -4.18 4.73 -3.79
N GLY A 27 -4.57 3.79 -2.92
CA GLY A 27 -4.06 3.65 -1.56
C GLY A 27 -3.37 2.31 -1.39
N GLN A 28 -2.10 2.31 -0.96
CA GLN A 28 -1.30 1.10 -0.82
C GLN A 28 -0.79 0.92 0.62
N SER A 29 -0.81 -0.33 1.10
CA SER A 29 -0.18 -0.69 2.36
C SER A 29 1.34 -0.45 2.32
N PRO A 30 1.98 -0.17 3.47
CA PRO A 30 3.43 -0.10 3.56
C PRO A 30 4.12 -1.33 2.97
N ILE A 31 5.26 -1.11 2.32
CA ILE A 31 6.10 -2.16 1.75
C ILE A 31 7.48 -2.01 2.36
N PHE A 32 8.05 -3.12 2.83
CA PHE A 32 9.40 -3.13 3.40
C PHE A 32 10.27 -4.17 2.70
N HIS A 33 11.53 -3.84 2.48
CA HIS A 33 12.56 -4.80 2.09
C HIS A 33 13.54 -4.95 3.24
N ILE A 34 13.57 -6.15 3.84
CA ILE A 34 14.41 -6.46 4.99
C ILE A 34 15.49 -7.44 4.58
N SER A 35 16.75 -7.08 4.84
CA SER A 35 17.89 -7.95 4.59
C SER A 35 18.18 -8.82 5.81
N CYS A 36 18.26 -10.13 5.62
CA CYS A 36 18.62 -11.13 6.61
C CYS A 36 19.98 -11.75 6.26
N ARG A 37 20.79 -12.03 7.28
CA ARG A 37 22.15 -12.61 7.11
C ARG A 37 22.17 -14.07 6.64
N THR A 38 21.08 -14.82 6.84
CA THR A 38 20.96 -16.21 6.37
C THR A 38 19.57 -16.51 5.83
N MET A 39 19.47 -17.57 5.02
CA MET A 39 18.21 -18.03 4.45
C MET A 39 17.22 -18.48 5.53
N GLU A 40 17.72 -19.17 6.57
CA GLU A 40 16.91 -19.66 7.68
C GLU A 40 16.25 -18.51 8.43
N LEU A 41 16.99 -17.43 8.67
CA LEU A 41 16.46 -16.22 9.30
C LEU A 41 15.43 -15.53 8.42
N ALA A 42 15.69 -15.43 7.12
CA ALA A 42 14.73 -14.87 6.18
C ALA A 42 13.41 -15.66 6.16
N GLN A 43 13.49 -17.00 6.14
CA GLN A 43 12.31 -17.87 6.18
C GLN A 43 11.54 -17.75 7.50
N LYS A 44 12.24 -17.75 8.64
CA LYS A 44 11.64 -17.56 9.97
C LYS A 44 10.97 -16.21 10.09
N PHE A 45 11.66 -15.15 9.68
CA PHE A 45 11.16 -13.78 9.68
C PHE A 45 9.89 -13.66 8.83
N ARG A 46 9.93 -14.17 7.60
CA ARG A 46 8.77 -14.23 6.70
C ARG A 46 7.59 -14.93 7.36
N GLY A 47 7.82 -16.07 8.02
CA GLY A 47 6.78 -16.81 8.72
C GLY A 47 6.08 -16.00 9.82
N ILE A 48 6.86 -15.23 10.60
CA ILE A 48 6.35 -14.35 11.67
C ILE A 48 5.49 -13.23 11.09
N VAL A 49 6.01 -12.46 10.12
CA VAL A 49 5.22 -11.35 9.56
C VAL A 49 3.97 -11.86 8.83
N HIS A 50 4.05 -13.05 8.21
CA HIS A 50 2.90 -13.68 7.56
C HIS A 50 1.81 -14.07 8.58
N SER A 51 2.17 -14.54 9.78
CA SER A 51 1.20 -14.83 10.84
C SER A 51 0.56 -13.55 11.41
N GLN A 52 1.29 -12.43 11.38
CA GLN A 52 0.82 -11.09 11.78
C GLN A 52 -0.06 -10.38 10.72
N GLY A 53 -0.35 -11.02 9.59
CA GLY A 53 -1.28 -10.50 8.58
C GLY A 53 -0.62 -9.86 7.36
N TRP A 54 0.71 -9.90 7.25
CA TRP A 54 1.45 -9.54 6.04
C TRP A 54 1.45 -10.71 5.05
N LYS A 55 0.28 -10.98 4.46
CA LYS A 55 0.01 -12.22 3.70
C LYS A 55 0.77 -12.33 2.38
N TYR A 56 1.22 -11.23 1.80
CA TYR A 56 1.97 -11.23 0.55
C TYR A 56 3.48 -11.13 0.76
N SER A 57 3.96 -11.32 1.99
CA SER A 57 5.40 -11.33 2.26
C SER A 57 6.11 -12.51 1.58
N SER A 58 7.26 -12.24 0.96
CA SER A 58 7.99 -13.19 0.12
C SER A 58 9.51 -13.02 0.25
N LEU A 59 10.26 -14.05 -0.11
CA LEU A 59 11.71 -13.94 -0.36
C LEU A 59 11.88 -13.47 -1.80
N ILE A 60 12.45 -12.29 -2.03
CA ILE A 60 12.52 -11.68 -3.36
C ILE A 60 13.88 -11.83 -4.04
N THR A 61 14.96 -11.90 -3.26
CA THR A 61 16.32 -12.15 -3.77
C THR A 61 17.22 -12.63 -2.64
N GLY A 62 18.33 -13.27 -2.97
CA GLY A 62 19.33 -13.70 -1.99
C GLY A 62 20.62 -14.20 -2.62
N ASN A 63 21.69 -14.15 -1.83
CA ASN A 63 23.00 -14.71 -2.12
C ASN A 63 23.64 -15.24 -0.82
N GLU A 64 24.92 -15.62 -0.86
CA GLU A 64 25.64 -16.14 0.29
C GLU A 64 25.78 -15.12 1.45
N ASP A 65 25.75 -13.82 1.14
CA ASP A 65 25.93 -12.76 2.13
C ASP A 65 24.61 -12.25 2.73
N LYS A 66 23.51 -12.32 1.98
CA LYS A 66 22.22 -11.78 2.39
C LYS A 66 21.03 -12.37 1.66
N TRP A 67 19.89 -12.38 2.35
CA TRP A 67 18.58 -12.80 1.85
C TRP A 67 17.57 -11.70 2.11
N VAL A 68 16.84 -11.25 1.09
CA VAL A 68 15.89 -10.14 1.20
C VAL A 68 14.47 -10.66 1.27
N VAL A 69 13.79 -10.29 2.35
CA VAL A 69 12.36 -10.52 2.55
C VAL A 69 11.60 -9.24 2.22
N GLU A 70 10.65 -9.33 1.30
CA GLU A 70 9.64 -8.31 1.10
C GLU A 70 8.48 -8.54 2.07
N ILE A 71 8.08 -7.48 2.78
CA ILE A 71 6.90 -7.46 3.64
C ILE A 71 5.82 -6.66 2.94
N LEU A 72 4.69 -7.32 2.67
CA LEU A 72 3.57 -6.72 1.96
C LEU A 72 2.23 -7.22 2.52
N SER A 73 1.27 -6.32 2.66
CA SER A 73 -0.10 -6.65 3.00
C SER A 73 -0.99 -6.78 1.76
N ALA A 74 -2.12 -7.46 1.93
CA ALA A 74 -3.18 -7.49 0.93
C ALA A 74 -4.02 -6.22 0.83
N SER A 75 -3.85 -5.28 1.75
CA SER A 75 -4.61 -4.04 1.77
C SER A 75 -4.12 -3.07 0.68
N ARG A 76 -4.92 -2.95 -0.38
CA ARG A 76 -4.81 -1.94 -1.43
C ARG A 76 -6.21 -1.48 -1.81
N ILE A 77 -6.32 -0.27 -2.31
CA ILE A 77 -7.55 0.24 -2.93
C ILE A 77 -7.18 1.00 -4.19
N ASP A 78 -7.89 0.72 -5.26
CA ASP A 78 -7.75 1.37 -6.56
C ASP A 78 -9.13 1.88 -6.98
N ASN A 79 -9.36 3.18 -6.89
CA ASN A 79 -10.60 3.81 -7.34
C ASN A 79 -10.36 4.50 -8.66
N LEU A 80 -11.02 4.03 -9.73
CA LEU A 80 -11.07 4.76 -10.98
C LEU A 80 -11.85 6.06 -10.77
N LEU A 81 -11.18 7.19 -10.94
CA LEU A 81 -11.81 8.50 -10.83
C LEU A 81 -12.43 8.89 -12.17
N PHE A 82 -11.62 8.95 -13.23
CA PHE A 82 -12.09 9.32 -14.55
C PHE A 82 -11.14 8.88 -15.67
N ARG A 83 -11.65 8.97 -16.90
CA ARG A 83 -10.89 8.84 -18.14
C ARG A 83 -11.46 9.86 -19.11
N ASP A 84 -10.62 10.78 -19.56
CA ASP A 84 -11.04 11.86 -20.46
C ASP A 84 -11.77 11.30 -21.69
N GLY A 85 -12.94 11.90 -22.00
CA GLY A 85 -13.83 11.47 -23.07
C GLY A 85 -14.55 10.13 -22.88
N VAL A 86 -14.41 9.45 -21.73
CA VAL A 86 -15.05 8.14 -21.47
C VAL A 86 -15.86 8.13 -20.18
N ILE A 87 -15.29 8.61 -19.07
CA ILE A 87 -15.93 8.70 -17.75
C ILE A 87 -15.57 10.06 -17.19
N ASP A 88 -16.55 10.87 -16.84
CA ASP A 88 -16.34 12.19 -16.24
C ASP A 88 -15.73 12.10 -14.83
N PRO A 89 -14.97 13.13 -14.39
CA PRO A 89 -14.56 13.28 -12.99
C PRO A 89 -15.74 13.15 -12.02
N PRO A 90 -15.54 12.54 -10.84
CA PRO A 90 -16.59 12.47 -9.83
C PRO A 90 -16.97 13.87 -9.37
N ASP A 91 -18.25 14.08 -9.09
CA ASP A 91 -18.70 15.27 -8.38
C ASP A 91 -18.17 15.29 -6.93
N ASP A 92 -18.38 16.41 -6.25
CA ASP A 92 -17.87 16.64 -4.89
C ASP A 92 -18.39 15.61 -3.87
N GLU A 93 -19.64 15.15 -4.00
CA GLU A 93 -20.26 14.20 -3.08
C GLU A 93 -19.65 12.81 -3.27
N ARG A 94 -19.56 12.36 -4.52
CA ARG A 94 -18.93 11.09 -4.89
C ARG A 94 -17.45 11.08 -4.54
N LEU A 95 -16.74 12.18 -4.76
CA LEU A 95 -15.32 12.28 -4.41
C LEU A 95 -15.12 12.18 -2.89
N LYS A 96 -15.95 12.84 -2.08
CA LYS A 96 -15.91 12.72 -0.61
C LYS A 96 -16.13 11.28 -0.16
N PHE A 97 -17.13 10.61 -0.72
CA PHE A 97 -17.41 9.20 -0.41
C PHE A 97 -16.22 8.28 -0.76
N ILE A 98 -15.64 8.44 -1.96
CA ILE A 98 -14.46 7.68 -2.39
C ILE A 98 -13.29 7.88 -1.42
N ILE A 99 -13.05 9.13 -1.01
CA ILE A 99 -11.95 9.47 -0.10
C ILE A 99 -12.18 8.88 1.30
N GLU A 100 -13.41 8.95 1.82
CA GLU A 100 -13.78 8.36 3.10
C GLU A 100 -13.49 6.86 3.13
N GLU A 101 -13.96 6.11 2.14
CA GLU A 101 -13.73 4.67 2.05
C GLU A 101 -12.26 4.31 1.82
N SER A 102 -11.56 5.11 1.00
CA SER A 102 -10.12 4.94 0.78
C SER A 102 -9.32 5.13 2.06
N ASN A 103 -9.67 6.13 2.86
CA ASN A 103 -9.03 6.42 4.14
C ASN A 103 -9.29 5.31 5.17
N LYS A 104 -10.49 4.74 5.23
CA LYS A 104 -10.79 3.57 6.10
C LYS A 104 -9.86 2.40 5.77
N ILE A 105 -9.67 2.11 4.48
CA ILE A 105 -8.78 1.03 4.04
C ILE A 105 -7.31 1.37 4.34
N LEU A 106 -6.88 2.61 4.13
CA LEU A 106 -5.53 3.06 4.46
C LEU A 106 -5.23 2.91 5.96
N ILE A 107 -6.11 3.39 6.83
CA ILE A 107 -5.95 3.30 8.29
C ILE A 107 -5.83 1.83 8.71
N LYS A 108 -6.71 0.97 8.20
CA LYS A 108 -6.66 -0.47 8.46
C LYS A 108 -5.38 -1.12 7.92
N ALA A 109 -4.84 -0.63 6.81
CA ALA A 109 -3.56 -1.11 6.29
C ALA A 109 -2.41 -0.70 7.23
N GLN A 110 -2.45 0.54 7.75
CA GLN A 110 -1.43 1.11 8.62
C GLN A 110 -1.45 0.52 10.04
N SER A 111 -2.61 0.12 10.58
CA SER A 111 -2.68 -0.48 11.92
C SER A 111 -1.88 -1.78 12.06
N ARG A 112 -1.50 -2.42 10.95
CA ARG A 112 -0.61 -3.59 10.97
C ARG A 112 0.84 -3.25 11.29
N LEU A 113 1.24 -1.97 11.19
CA LEU A 113 2.59 -1.55 11.51
C LEU A 113 2.94 -1.85 12.97
N GLU A 114 1.99 -1.69 13.88
CA GLU A 114 2.16 -2.02 15.31
C GLU A 114 2.54 -3.49 15.52
N ALA A 115 2.04 -4.41 14.68
CA ALA A 115 2.38 -5.82 14.78
C ALA A 115 3.87 -6.10 14.50
N LEU A 116 4.53 -5.25 13.70
CA LEU A 116 5.96 -5.38 13.41
C LEU A 116 6.83 -5.04 14.63
N GLU A 117 6.33 -4.29 15.61
CA GLU A 117 7.06 -4.00 16.85
C GLU A 117 7.29 -5.26 17.69
N TYR A 118 6.45 -6.29 17.50
CA TYR A 118 6.53 -7.56 18.22
C TYR A 118 7.44 -8.61 17.54
N ILE A 119 8.28 -8.19 16.59
CA ILE A 119 9.32 -9.07 16.05
C ILE A 119 10.37 -9.33 17.16
N PRO A 120 10.62 -10.59 17.56
CA PRO A 120 11.56 -10.89 18.62
C PRO A 120 12.95 -10.32 18.33
N SER A 121 13.52 -9.58 19.27
CA SER A 121 14.86 -8.98 19.16
C SER A 121 15.99 -10.00 19.02
N GLY A 122 15.72 -11.27 19.35
CA GLY A 122 16.65 -12.40 19.22
C GLY A 122 16.49 -13.23 17.96
N LEU A 123 15.85 -12.68 16.90
CA LEU A 123 15.85 -13.35 15.60
C LEU A 123 17.25 -13.39 14.99
#